data_AF-A0A818CUE3-F1
#
_entry.id   AF-A0A818CUE3-F1
#
_cell.length_a   1.000
_cell.length_b   1.000
_cell.length_c   1.000
_cell.angle_alpha   90.00
_cell.angle_beta   90.00
_cell.angle_gamma   90.00
#
_symmetry.space_group_name_H-M   'P 1'
#
loop_
_entity.id
_entity.type
_entity.pdbx_description
1 polymer ?
#
loop_
_entity_poly.entity_id
_entity_poly.type
_entity_poly.pdbx_seq_one_letter_code
_entity_poly.pdbx_strand_id
1 'polypeptide(L)'
;MWYPALVSNLKDLELPLPLLKWIYNWLQDRTVSIYHGDAHSRTIPMYVGASRGSVLAATLFRLHVHILPSLFYLFASHIFADDLAMQISGDLEKRFSTNITELEVRAKLTLDILRKVADDNMLPVNIKKTKALLVHSVVALIKPKIEFRG
;
A
#
# COMPACT_ATOMS: atom_id res chain seq x y z
N MET A 1 -4.03 8.78 -1.73
CA MET A 1 -3.10 9.66 -0.99
C MET A 1 -3.90 10.74 -0.31
N TRP A 2 -3.95 10.66 1.01
CA TRP A 2 -4.70 11.56 1.87
C TRP A 2 -3.74 12.57 2.49
N TYR A 3 -4.03 13.87 2.34
CA TYR A 3 -3.04 14.92 2.64
C TYR A 3 -2.62 14.97 4.12
N PRO A 4 -3.51 14.81 5.11
CA PRO A 4 -3.13 14.81 6.52
C PRO A 4 -2.11 13.72 6.86
N ALA A 5 -2.35 12.46 6.45
CA ALA A 5 -1.40 11.39 6.68
C ALA A 5 -0.08 11.60 5.94
N LEU A 6 -0.10 12.06 4.68
CA LEU A 6 1.13 12.42 3.97
C LEU A 6 1.93 13.48 4.75
N VAL A 7 1.29 14.58 5.15
CA VAL A 7 1.96 15.66 5.87
C VAL A 7 2.50 15.19 7.23
N SER A 8 1.79 14.29 7.92
CA SER A 8 2.32 13.64 9.13
C SER A 8 3.59 12.86 8.83
N ASN A 9 3.56 11.97 7.83
CA ASN A 9 4.71 11.15 7.45
C ASN A 9 5.92 12.02 7.03
N LEU A 10 5.69 13.14 6.35
CA LEU A 10 6.77 14.06 5.97
C LEU A 10 7.35 14.82 7.17
N LYS A 11 6.55 15.10 8.20
CA LYS A 11 7.06 15.67 9.45
C LYS A 11 7.90 14.66 10.22
N ASP A 12 7.47 13.40 10.23
CA ASP A 12 8.20 12.31 10.90
C ASP A 12 9.56 12.03 10.20
N LEU A 13 9.65 12.33 8.90
CA LEU A 13 10.90 12.34 8.14
C LEU A 13 11.74 13.63 8.31
N GLU A 14 11.35 14.51 9.23
CA GLU A 14 12.04 15.75 9.57
C GLU A 14 12.24 16.70 8.37
N LEU A 15 11.30 16.72 7.42
CA LEU A 15 11.38 17.67 6.31
C LEU A 15 11.30 19.12 6.79
N PRO A 16 12.09 20.04 6.22
CA PRO A 16 12.05 21.45 6.59
C PRO A 16 10.64 22.06 6.47
N LEU A 17 10.23 22.84 7.46
CA LEU A 17 8.92 23.50 7.47
C LEU A 17 8.59 24.29 6.18
N PRO A 18 9.54 25.03 5.56
CA PRO A 18 9.26 25.71 4.28
C PRO A 18 8.87 24.73 3.17
N LEU A 19 9.53 23.57 3.09
CA LEU A 19 9.23 22.54 2.11
C LEU A 19 7.86 21.89 2.38
N LEU A 20 7.54 21.61 3.64
CA LEU A 20 6.21 21.11 4.04
C LEU A 20 5.09 22.08 3.63
N LYS A 21 5.27 23.37 3.86
CA LYS A 21 4.30 24.42 3.44
C LYS A 21 4.15 24.45 1.92
N TRP A 22 5.25 24.35 1.19
CA TRP A 22 5.22 24.32 -0.27
C TRP A 22 4.47 23.08 -0.80
N ILE A 23 4.75 21.89 -0.26
CA ILE A 23 4.07 20.64 -0.63
C ILE A 23 2.58 20.74 -0.31
N TYR A 24 2.22 21.25 0.87
CA TYR A 24 0.83 21.44 1.27
C TYR A 24 0.09 22.35 0.29
N ASN A 25 0.65 23.52 -0.03
CA ASN A 25 0.06 24.45 -1.00
C ASN A 25 -0.08 23.82 -2.39
N TRP A 26 0.87 22.97 -2.81
CA TRP A 26 0.78 22.24 -4.08
C TRP A 26 -0.36 21.20 -4.12
N LEU A 27 -0.80 20.68 -2.95
CA LEU A 27 -1.89 19.71 -2.84
C LEU A 27 -3.27 20.36 -2.70
N GLN A 28 -3.34 21.59 -2.19
CA GLN A 28 -4.58 22.33 -1.93
C GLN A 28 -5.22 22.90 -3.20
N ASP A 29 -6.52 23.23 -3.11
CA ASP A 29 -7.32 23.95 -4.11
C ASP A 29 -7.29 23.40 -5.54
N ARG A 30 -6.99 22.11 -5.66
CA ARG A 30 -6.94 21.45 -6.96
C ARG A 30 -8.34 21.17 -7.47
N THR A 31 -8.47 21.21 -8.78
CA THR A 31 -9.69 20.86 -9.48
C THR A 31 -9.41 19.88 -10.60
N VAL A 32 -10.44 19.16 -11.05
CA VAL A 32 -10.38 18.31 -12.23
C VAL A 32 -11.58 18.56 -13.13
N SER A 33 -11.35 18.50 -14.44
CA SER A 33 -12.39 18.45 -15.46
C SER A 33 -11.94 17.49 -16.57
N ILE A 34 -12.90 16.93 -17.30
CA ILE A 34 -12.68 15.96 -18.37
C ILE A 34 -13.02 16.64 -19.69
N TYR A 35 -12.11 16.54 -20.65
CA TYR A 35 -12.29 16.98 -22.03
C TYR A 35 -12.29 15.74 -22.93
N HIS A 36 -13.29 15.60 -23.79
CA HIS A 36 -13.37 14.51 -24.75
C HIS A 36 -14.04 14.99 -26.05
N GLY A 37 -13.23 15.19 -27.09
CA GLY A 37 -13.68 15.88 -28.31
C GLY A 37 -14.11 17.32 -27.96
N ASP A 38 -15.31 17.70 -28.38
CA ASP A 38 -15.91 19.00 -28.09
C ASP A 38 -16.69 19.04 -26.76
N ALA A 39 -16.77 17.91 -26.04
CA ALA A 39 -17.48 17.82 -24.77
C ALA A 39 -16.55 18.15 -23.59
N HIS A 40 -17.05 18.99 -22.68
CA HIS A 40 -16.37 19.37 -21.44
C HIS A 40 -17.24 19.05 -20.23
N SER A 41 -16.65 18.42 -19.21
CA SER A 41 -17.32 18.20 -17.93
C SER A 41 -17.24 19.42 -17.03
N ARG A 42 -18.19 19.56 -16.11
CA ARG A 42 -18.06 20.48 -14.98
C ARG A 42 -16.73 20.29 -14.25
N THR A 43 -16.16 21.40 -13.76
CA THR A 43 -14.98 21.41 -12.89
C THR A 43 -15.40 20.99 -11.48
N ILE A 44 -14.70 20.02 -10.90
CA ILE A 44 -14.93 19.55 -9.52
C ILE A 44 -13.68 19.75 -8.66
N PRO A 45 -13.82 20.16 -7.39
CA PRO A 45 -12.69 20.27 -6.46
C PRO A 45 -12.17 18.88 -6.04
N MET A 46 -10.88 18.80 -5.75
CA MET A 46 -10.15 17.57 -5.41
C MET A 46 -9.51 17.67 -4.03
N TYR A 47 -10.08 16.96 -3.06
CA TYR A 47 -9.63 16.96 -1.66
C TYR A 47 -8.65 15.82 -1.32
N VAL A 48 -8.44 14.88 -2.25
CA VAL A 48 -7.53 13.74 -2.10
C VAL A 48 -6.81 13.43 -3.41
N GLY A 49 -5.69 12.71 -3.33
CA GLY A 49 -4.95 12.23 -4.50
C GLY A 49 -3.80 13.12 -4.93
N ALA A 50 -3.33 12.98 -6.17
CA ALA A 50 -2.39 13.90 -6.79
C ALA A 50 -2.56 13.90 -8.31
N SER A 51 -2.00 14.90 -9.00
CA SER A 51 -2.05 14.95 -10.46
C SER A 51 -1.34 13.73 -11.06
N ARG A 52 -2.07 12.96 -11.88
CA ARG A 52 -1.49 11.84 -12.63
C ARG A 52 -0.52 12.42 -13.67
N GLY A 53 0.68 11.84 -13.76
CA GLY A 53 1.74 12.32 -14.66
C GLY A 53 2.71 13.33 -14.04
N SER A 54 2.50 13.74 -12.78
CA SER A 54 3.48 14.56 -12.05
C SER A 54 4.57 13.69 -11.42
N VAL A 55 5.83 14.03 -11.68
CA VAL A 55 6.98 13.41 -10.99
C VAL A 55 6.87 13.62 -9.49
N LEU A 56 6.47 14.82 -9.05
CA LEU A 56 6.27 15.11 -7.63
C LEU A 56 5.16 14.26 -7.03
N ALA A 57 4.05 14.01 -7.74
CA ALA A 57 2.99 13.13 -7.26
C ALA A 57 3.51 11.72 -6.97
N ALA A 58 4.32 11.17 -7.88
CA ALA A 58 4.91 9.85 -7.72
C ALA A 58 5.89 9.79 -6.53
N THR A 59 6.74 10.82 -6.38
CA THR A 59 7.66 10.95 -5.25
C THR A 59 6.91 11.05 -3.92
N LEU A 60 5.90 11.90 -3.84
CA LEU A 60 5.08 12.06 -2.63
C LEU A 60 4.34 10.77 -2.29
N PHE A 61 3.85 10.02 -3.28
CA PHE A 61 3.24 8.73 -3.02
C PHE A 61 4.23 7.72 -2.42
N ARG A 62 5.47 7.65 -2.93
CA ARG A 62 6.52 6.80 -2.34
C ARG A 62 6.84 7.21 -0.91
N LEU A 63 6.92 8.51 -0.64
CA LEU A 63 7.10 9.04 0.73
C LEU A 63 5.88 8.75 1.61
N HIS A 64 4.67 8.68 1.04
CA HIS A 64 3.48 8.35 1.80
C HIS A 64 3.50 6.90 2.32
N VAL A 65 4.01 5.96 1.51
CA VAL A 65 4.05 4.53 1.83
C VAL A 65 5.41 4.05 2.36
N HIS A 66 6.32 4.97 2.69
CA HIS A 66 7.71 4.65 3.05
C HIS A 66 7.86 3.74 4.28
N ILE A 67 6.85 3.69 5.14
CA ILE A 67 6.84 2.89 6.38
C ILE A 67 6.56 1.40 6.13
N LEU A 68 6.00 1.04 4.96
CA LEU A 68 5.62 -0.35 4.68
C LEU A 68 6.79 -1.34 4.78
N PRO A 69 8.00 -1.08 4.23
CA PRO A 69 9.13 -2.00 4.37
C PRO A 69 9.53 -2.27 5.82
N SER A 70 9.51 -1.24 6.69
CA SER A 70 9.89 -1.42 8.10
C SER A 70 8.84 -2.17 8.90
N LEU A 71 7.55 -2.08 8.52
CA LEU A 71 6.48 -2.84 9.18
C LEU A 71 6.54 -4.34 8.86
N PHE A 72 7.09 -4.70 7.69
CA PHE A 72 7.21 -6.08 7.24
C PHE A 72 8.65 -6.61 7.31
N TYR A 73 9.48 -6.07 8.21
CA TYR A 73 10.92 -6.41 8.31
C TYR A 73 11.22 -7.90 8.53
N LEU A 74 10.26 -8.66 9.08
CA LEU A 74 10.37 -10.12 9.28
C LEU A 74 10.15 -10.93 8.00
N PHE A 75 9.72 -10.28 6.91
CA PHE A 75 9.37 -10.92 5.65
C PHE A 75 10.11 -10.26 4.51
N ALA A 76 10.43 -11.04 3.47
CA ALA A 76 10.89 -10.44 2.23
C ALA A 76 9.70 -9.69 1.60
N SER A 77 9.83 -8.37 1.44
CA SER A 77 8.81 -7.54 0.82
C SER A 77 9.41 -6.75 -0.35
N HIS A 78 8.59 -6.55 -1.37
CA HIS A 78 8.95 -5.77 -2.54
C HIS A 78 7.83 -4.78 -2.84
N ILE A 79 8.19 -3.51 -3.00
CA ILE A 79 7.25 -2.41 -3.24
C ILE A 79 7.63 -1.72 -4.54
N PHE A 80 6.69 -1.62 -5.45
CA PHE A 80 6.84 -0.87 -6.69
C PHE A 80 5.57 -0.07 -6.97
N ALA A 81 5.68 1.26 -6.96
CA ALA A 81 4.52 2.14 -7.00
C ALA A 81 3.48 1.70 -5.94
N ASP A 82 2.25 1.42 -6.33
CA ASP A 82 1.15 0.93 -5.47
C ASP A 82 1.12 -0.59 -5.30
N ASP A 83 1.95 -1.34 -6.03
CA ASP A 83 2.03 -2.80 -5.89
C ASP A 83 2.97 -3.20 -4.73
N LEU A 84 2.43 -4.04 -3.84
CA LEU A 84 3.14 -4.67 -2.73
C LEU A 84 3.12 -6.19 -2.90
N ALA A 85 4.30 -6.81 -2.91
CA ALA A 85 4.48 -8.25 -2.85
C ALA A 85 5.19 -8.62 -1.54
N MET A 86 4.71 -9.66 -0.87
CA MET A 86 5.29 -10.18 0.37
C MET A 86 5.49 -11.68 0.25
N GLN A 87 6.67 -12.14 0.64
CA GLN A 87 7.05 -13.55 0.68
C GLN A 87 7.21 -13.98 2.14
N ILE A 88 6.45 -15.00 2.51
CA ILE A 88 6.50 -15.66 3.81
C ILE A 88 7.00 -17.08 3.59
N SER A 89 8.13 -17.41 4.21
CA SER A 89 8.75 -18.73 4.08
C SER A 89 8.45 -19.60 5.30
N GLY A 90 8.23 -20.88 5.05
CA GLY A 90 8.18 -21.91 6.07
C GLY A 90 9.57 -22.33 6.52
N ASP A 91 9.62 -23.18 7.53
CA ASP A 91 10.85 -23.75 8.08
C ASP A 91 11.17 -25.09 7.39
N LEU A 92 12.39 -25.25 6.90
CA LEU A 92 12.82 -26.46 6.19
C LEU A 92 12.84 -27.70 7.08
N GLU A 93 12.99 -27.53 8.39
CA GLU A 93 13.05 -28.64 9.36
C GLU A 93 11.64 -29.12 9.76
N LYS A 94 10.61 -28.30 9.53
CA LYS A 94 9.23 -28.62 9.89
C LYS A 94 8.53 -29.42 8.80
N ARG A 95 7.65 -30.32 9.24
CA ARG A 95 6.73 -31.03 8.32
C ARG A 95 5.89 -30.02 7.53
N PHE A 96 5.61 -30.36 6.27
CA PHE A 96 4.79 -29.54 5.39
C PHE A 96 3.47 -29.09 6.02
N SER A 97 2.74 -30.01 6.68
CA SER A 97 1.48 -29.69 7.37
C SER A 97 1.63 -28.61 8.44
N THR A 98 2.71 -28.67 9.23
CA THR A 98 3.00 -27.69 10.27
C THR A 98 3.35 -26.34 9.66
N ASN A 99 4.15 -26.35 8.59
CA ASN A 99 4.46 -25.14 7.82
C ASN A 99 3.20 -24.47 7.26
N ILE A 100 2.24 -25.23 6.74
CA ILE A 100 1.00 -24.65 6.19
C ILE A 100 0.21 -23.91 7.26
N THR A 101 0.05 -24.49 8.45
CA THR A 101 -0.63 -23.83 9.58
C THR A 101 0.11 -22.58 10.03
N GLU A 102 1.44 -22.64 10.14
CA GLU A 102 2.25 -21.50 10.56
C GLU A 102 2.26 -20.37 9.52
N LEU A 103 2.34 -20.71 8.23
CA LEU A 103 2.22 -19.77 7.12
C LEU A 103 0.87 -19.07 7.12
N GLU A 104 -0.22 -19.80 7.40
CA GLU A 104 -1.55 -19.21 7.54
C GLU A 104 -1.61 -18.18 8.67
N VAL A 105 -1.07 -18.51 9.84
CA VAL A 105 -1.03 -17.61 11.00
C VAL A 105 -0.20 -16.36 10.69
N ARG A 106 1.01 -16.53 10.14
CA ARG A 106 1.89 -15.41 9.77
C ARG A 106 1.26 -14.54 8.69
N ALA A 107 0.65 -15.14 7.66
CA ALA A 107 -0.04 -14.40 6.61
C ALA A 107 -1.19 -13.56 7.17
N LYS A 108 -2.02 -14.12 8.08
CA LYS A 108 -3.11 -13.36 8.72
C LYS A 108 -2.58 -12.16 9.50
N LEU A 109 -1.55 -12.36 10.34
CA LEU A 109 -0.93 -11.26 11.09
C LEU A 109 -0.42 -10.16 10.15
N THR A 110 0.26 -10.53 9.07
CA THR A 110 0.76 -9.57 8.07
C THR A 110 -0.38 -8.80 7.40
N LEU A 111 -1.46 -9.48 7.03
CA LEU A 111 -2.64 -8.85 6.43
C LEU A 111 -3.35 -7.92 7.41
N ASP A 112 -3.39 -8.25 8.70
CA ASP A 112 -3.94 -7.39 9.75
C ASP A 112 -3.13 -6.09 9.93
N ILE A 113 -1.80 -6.20 9.93
CA ILE A 113 -0.90 -5.03 9.96
C ILE A 113 -1.12 -4.17 8.71
N LEU A 114 -1.18 -4.78 7.53
CA LEU A 114 -1.42 -4.09 6.27
C LEU A 114 -2.76 -3.35 6.29
N ARG A 115 -3.83 -4.00 6.77
CA ARG A 115 -5.16 -3.40 6.91
C ARG A 115 -5.13 -2.17 7.81
N LYS A 116 -4.54 -2.30 9.01
CA LYS A 116 -4.43 -1.18 9.95
C LYS A 116 -3.76 0.03 9.29
N VAL A 117 -2.63 -0.18 8.62
CA VAL A 117 -1.86 0.89 7.98
C VAL A 117 -2.62 1.49 6.80
N ALA A 118 -3.30 0.65 6.02
CA ALA A 118 -4.15 1.08 4.93
C ALA A 118 -5.29 1.99 5.43
N ASP A 119 -5.94 1.62 6.53
CA ASP A 119 -7.03 2.38 7.16
C ASP A 119 -6.51 3.71 7.73
N ASP A 120 -5.43 3.66 8.52
CA ASP A 120 -4.80 4.84 9.14
C ASP A 120 -4.33 5.87 8.10
N ASN A 121 -3.97 5.43 6.89
CA ASN A 121 -3.49 6.29 5.80
C ASN A 121 -4.53 6.56 4.71
N MET A 122 -5.75 6.04 4.81
CA MET A 122 -6.79 6.12 3.78
C MET A 122 -6.27 5.63 2.41
N LEU A 123 -5.58 4.49 2.42
CA LEU A 123 -5.01 3.79 1.26
C LEU A 123 -5.69 2.41 1.10
N PRO A 124 -6.94 2.35 0.62
CA PRO A 124 -7.70 1.12 0.58
C PRO A 124 -7.03 0.06 -0.31
N VAL A 125 -6.90 -1.16 0.22
CA VAL A 125 -6.34 -2.31 -0.51
C VAL A 125 -7.37 -2.85 -1.50
N ASN A 126 -6.93 -3.10 -2.74
CA ASN A 126 -7.81 -3.68 -3.76
C ASN A 126 -7.95 -5.20 -3.61
N ILE A 127 -8.95 -5.62 -2.83
CA ILE A 127 -9.25 -7.04 -2.52
C ILE A 127 -9.33 -7.91 -3.79
N LYS A 128 -9.91 -7.40 -4.88
CA LYS A 128 -10.06 -8.17 -6.13
C LYS A 128 -8.72 -8.49 -6.77
N LYS A 129 -7.75 -7.57 -6.67
CA LYS A 129 -6.39 -7.72 -7.20
C LYS A 129 -5.44 -8.42 -6.22
N THR A 130 -5.71 -8.40 -4.92
CA THR A 130 -4.90 -9.11 -3.92
C THR A 130 -5.05 -10.62 -4.09
N LYS A 131 -3.93 -11.33 -4.27
CA LYS A 131 -3.88 -12.79 -4.44
C LYS A 131 -2.77 -13.38 -3.57
N ALA A 132 -2.98 -14.61 -3.13
CA ALA A 132 -1.98 -15.42 -2.46
C ALA A 132 -1.55 -16.57 -3.38
N LEU A 133 -0.24 -16.81 -3.46
CA LEU A 133 0.36 -17.92 -4.20
C LEU A 133 1.18 -18.77 -3.22
N LEU A 134 0.94 -20.08 -3.22
CA LEU A 134 1.73 -21.03 -2.46
C LEU A 134 2.67 -21.77 -3.44
N VAL A 135 3.96 -21.78 -3.13
CA VAL A 135 4.99 -22.48 -3.93
C VAL A 135 5.58 -23.61 -3.08
N HIS A 136 5.50 -24.84 -3.58
CA HIS A 136 6.06 -26.04 -2.93
C HIS A 136 6.28 -27.16 -3.94
N SER A 137 7.11 -28.16 -3.60
CA SER A 137 7.41 -29.33 -4.44
C SER A 137 6.55 -30.56 -4.13
N VAL A 138 5.82 -30.57 -3.01
CA VAL A 138 5.00 -31.71 -2.58
C VAL A 138 3.66 -31.72 -3.33
N VAL A 139 3.07 -32.86 -3.66
CA VAL A 139 1.67 -32.88 -4.13
C VAL A 139 0.76 -32.65 -2.93
N ALA A 140 0.31 -31.40 -2.73
CA ALA A 140 -0.38 -30.99 -1.51
C ALA A 140 -1.91 -31.05 -1.64
N LEU A 141 -2.56 -31.68 -0.64
CA LEU A 141 -4.02 -31.64 -0.44
C LEU A 141 -4.44 -30.47 0.49
N ILE A 142 -3.54 -29.98 1.33
CA ILE A 142 -3.81 -28.94 2.34
C ILE A 142 -3.27 -27.60 1.83
N LYS A 143 -4.13 -26.57 1.83
CA LYS A 143 -3.79 -25.20 1.44
C LYS A 143 -4.04 -24.25 2.61
N PRO A 144 -3.19 -23.24 2.83
CA PRO A 144 -3.44 -22.24 3.85
C PRO A 144 -4.65 -21.39 3.45
N LYS A 145 -5.49 -21.04 4.43
CA LYS A 145 -6.63 -20.15 4.23
C LYS A 145 -6.17 -18.70 4.39
N ILE A 146 -5.79 -18.09 3.28
CA ILE A 146 -5.33 -16.70 3.23
C ILE A 146 -6.42 -15.87 2.54
N GLU A 147 -7.12 -15.07 3.33
CA GLU A 147 -8.16 -14.15 2.87
C GLU A 147 -7.87 -12.77 3.42
N PHE A 148 -7.81 -11.76 2.55
CA PHE A 148 -7.82 -10.37 2.97
C PHE A 148 -9.27 -9.91 3.06
N ARG A 149 -9.73 -9.58 4.26
CA ARG A 149 -11.09 -9.07 4.52
C ARG A 149 -10.99 -7.57 4.74
N GLY A 150 -11.63 -6.81 3.86
CA GLY A 150 -11.80 -5.35 4.01
C GLY A 150 -12.99 -5.01 4.88
#